data_AF-D3Z2Q0-F1
#
_entry.id   AF-D3Z2Q0-F1
#
_cell.length_a   1.000
_cell.length_b   1.000
_cell.length_c   1.000
_cell.angle_alpha   90.00
_cell.angle_beta   90.00
_cell.angle_gamma   90.00
#
_symmetry.space_group_name_H-M   'P 1'
#
loop_
_entity.id
_entity.type
_entity.pdbx_description
1 polymer ?
#
loop_
_entity_poly.entity_id
_entity_poly.type
_entity_poly.pdbx_seq_one_letter_code
_entity_poly.pdbx_strand_id
1 'polypeptide(L)'
;MQEFTKFPTKTGRRSLSRSISQSSTDSYSSAASYTDSSDDEVSPREKQQTNSKGSSNFCVKNIKQAEFGRREIEIAEQDMSALISLRKRAQGEKPLAGAKIVGCTHITAQTAVLIETLCALGAQCRWSACNIYSTQNEVAAALAEAGVAVFAWKGESEDDFWWCIDRCVNMDGWQANMILDDGGDLTHWVYKKYPNVFKKIRGIVEESVT
;
A
#
# COMPACT_ATOMS: atom_id res chain seq x y z
N MET A 1 34.39 43.24 -34.38
CA MET A 1 34.06 44.03 -35.58
C MET A 1 34.26 43.15 -36.80
N GLN A 2 33.19 43.02 -37.58
CA GLN A 2 33.06 42.80 -39.04
C GLN A 2 33.74 41.64 -39.78
N GLU A 3 32.89 41.07 -40.65
CA GLU A 3 33.04 39.98 -41.63
C GLU A 3 34.04 40.26 -42.77
N PHE A 4 34.28 39.26 -43.64
CA PHE A 4 33.84 39.29 -45.06
C PHE A 4 34.15 37.93 -45.76
N THR A 5 33.08 37.21 -46.20
CA THR A 5 32.78 36.61 -47.56
C THR A 5 33.86 35.84 -48.37
N LYS A 6 33.63 34.85 -49.27
CA LYS A 6 32.46 34.25 -49.97
C LYS A 6 32.93 33.06 -50.90
N PHE A 7 32.05 32.05 -51.12
CA PHE A 7 31.73 31.24 -52.34
C PHE A 7 32.77 30.31 -53.06
N PRO A 8 32.37 29.23 -53.80
CA PRO A 8 31.21 29.14 -54.72
C PRO A 8 30.38 27.82 -54.79
N THR A 9 29.27 27.95 -55.53
CA THR A 9 28.18 27.01 -55.89
C THR A 9 28.55 25.97 -56.97
N LYS A 10 27.91 24.79 -56.97
CA LYS A 10 27.54 24.05 -58.19
C LYS A 10 26.22 23.28 -58.04
N THR A 11 25.44 23.40 -59.11
CA THR A 11 24.12 22.82 -59.41
C THR A 11 24.22 21.36 -59.87
N GLY A 12 23.17 20.56 -59.63
CA GLY A 12 23.05 19.23 -60.22
C GLY A 12 21.71 18.55 -59.91
N ARG A 13 20.75 18.64 -60.85
CA ARG A 13 19.53 17.82 -60.88
C ARG A 13 19.89 16.36 -61.13
N ARG A 14 19.34 15.42 -60.35
CA ARG A 14 19.20 14.01 -60.73
C ARG A 14 17.77 13.55 -60.49
N SER A 15 17.15 13.07 -61.56
CA SER A 15 15.89 12.34 -61.51
C SER A 15 16.16 10.91 -61.01
N LEU A 16 15.30 10.43 -60.11
CA LEU A 16 15.14 9.00 -59.84
C LEU A 16 13.66 8.71 -59.66
N SER A 17 13.24 7.64 -60.33
CA SER A 17 11.89 7.18 -60.55
C SER A 17 11.51 6.07 -59.56
N ARG A 18 10.18 5.91 -59.36
CA ARG A 18 9.47 4.81 -58.68
C ARG A 18 9.66 4.79 -57.15
N SER A 19 8.63 4.60 -56.31
CA SER A 19 7.53 3.63 -56.43
C SER A 19 6.37 4.09 -55.54
N ILE A 20 5.13 3.85 -55.96
CA ILE A 20 3.93 3.97 -55.11
C ILE A 20 3.97 2.79 -54.13
N SER A 21 4.24 3.06 -52.86
CA SER A 21 4.04 2.11 -51.76
C SER A 21 2.71 2.41 -51.08
N GLN A 22 1.89 1.38 -51.00
CA GLN A 22 0.57 1.36 -50.39
C GLN A 22 0.65 1.80 -48.93
N SER A 23 -0.18 2.78 -48.55
CA SER A 23 -0.44 3.12 -47.16
C SER A 23 -1.27 2.01 -46.53
N SER A 24 -0.65 1.12 -45.76
CA SER A 24 -1.37 0.27 -44.83
C SER A 24 -1.65 1.08 -43.58
N THR A 25 -2.89 1.56 -43.43
CA THR A 25 -3.40 2.05 -42.15
C THR A 25 -3.68 0.84 -41.27
N ASP A 26 -2.65 0.30 -40.62
CA ASP A 26 -2.85 -0.61 -39.51
C ASP A 26 -3.23 0.24 -38.29
N SER A 27 -4.51 0.54 -38.20
CA SER A 27 -5.11 1.08 -36.98
C SER A 27 -5.04 -0.01 -35.92
N TYR A 28 -4.01 0.04 -35.08
CA TYR A 28 -4.02 -0.60 -33.77
C TYR A 28 -5.10 0.09 -32.93
N SER A 29 -6.33 -0.40 -33.06
CA SER A 29 -7.36 -0.20 -32.05
C SER A 29 -6.88 -0.90 -30.77
N SER A 30 -6.11 -0.19 -29.96
CA SER A 30 -5.97 -0.53 -28.55
C SER A 30 -7.33 -0.27 -27.93
N ALA A 31 -8.20 -1.27 -28.00
CA ALA A 31 -9.35 -1.35 -27.13
C ALA A 31 -8.80 -1.40 -25.71
N ALA A 32 -8.65 -0.24 -25.08
CA ALA A 32 -8.66 -0.14 -23.64
C ALA A 32 -9.99 -0.76 -23.22
N SER A 33 -9.94 -2.04 -22.84
CA SER A 33 -11.05 -2.70 -22.19
C SER A 33 -11.23 -2.00 -20.86
N TYR A 34 -12.10 -1.00 -20.84
CA TYR A 34 -12.78 -0.61 -19.62
C TYR A 34 -13.51 -1.86 -19.15
N THR A 35 -12.89 -2.58 -18.22
CA THR A 35 -13.56 -3.68 -17.54
C THR A 35 -14.72 -3.08 -16.77
N ASP A 36 -15.91 -3.42 -17.23
CA ASP A 36 -17.20 -3.08 -16.67
C ASP A 36 -17.22 -3.32 -15.14
N SER A 37 -17.43 -2.23 -14.39
CA SER A 37 -17.36 -2.10 -12.92
C SER A 37 -18.52 -2.81 -12.20
N SER A 38 -18.69 -4.10 -12.45
CA SER A 38 -19.59 -4.97 -11.67
C SER A 38 -18.96 -5.43 -10.35
N ASP A 39 -17.64 -5.28 -10.21
CA ASP A 39 -16.89 -5.66 -9.02
C ASP A 39 -17.02 -4.68 -7.84
N ASP A 40 -17.62 -3.51 -8.05
CA ASP A 40 -17.66 -2.46 -7.02
C ASP A 40 -18.78 -2.62 -5.99
N GLU A 41 -19.81 -3.42 -6.30
CA GLU A 41 -21.01 -3.59 -5.44
C GLU A 41 -20.83 -4.61 -4.31
N VAL A 42 -19.90 -5.56 -4.45
CA VAL A 42 -19.71 -6.63 -3.45
C VAL A 42 -18.70 -6.20 -2.39
N SER A 43 -19.09 -6.29 -1.11
CA SER A 43 -18.22 -5.96 0.02
C SER A 43 -16.95 -6.80 -0.01
N PRO A 44 -15.75 -6.21 0.26
CA PRO A 44 -14.51 -6.96 0.37
C PRO A 44 -14.56 -8.15 1.34
N ARG A 45 -15.45 -8.10 2.35
CA ARG A 45 -15.68 -9.18 3.33
C ARG A 45 -16.24 -10.45 2.72
N GLU A 46 -16.98 -10.33 1.62
CA GLU A 46 -17.62 -11.45 0.93
C GLU A 46 -16.71 -12.05 -0.14
N LYS A 47 -15.62 -11.36 -0.48
CA LYS A 47 -14.64 -11.79 -1.49
C LYS A 47 -13.55 -12.63 -0.83
N GLN A 48 -13.48 -13.91 -1.18
CA GLN A 48 -12.33 -14.74 -0.83
C GLN A 48 -11.14 -14.35 -1.71
N GLN A 49 -10.10 -13.82 -1.06
CA GLN A 49 -8.85 -13.43 -1.70
C GLN A 49 -7.68 -14.16 -1.03
N THR A 50 -6.65 -14.44 -1.82
CA THR A 50 -5.39 -15.02 -1.34
C THR A 50 -4.23 -14.25 -1.94
N ASN A 51 -3.14 -14.10 -1.18
CA ASN A 51 -1.89 -13.57 -1.70
C ASN A 51 -1.08 -14.66 -2.42
N SER A 52 0.05 -14.31 -3.04
CA SER A 52 0.90 -15.30 -3.76
C SER A 52 1.42 -16.44 -2.89
N LYS A 53 1.42 -16.27 -1.56
CA LYS A 53 1.84 -17.26 -0.56
C LYS A 53 0.68 -18.15 -0.06
N GLY A 54 -0.53 -17.98 -0.61
CA GLY A 54 -1.73 -18.74 -0.24
C GLY A 54 -2.36 -18.33 1.10
N SER A 55 -1.94 -17.21 1.70
CA SER A 55 -2.59 -16.68 2.91
C SER A 55 -3.85 -15.91 2.55
N SER A 56 -4.90 -16.06 3.35
CA SER A 56 -6.14 -15.28 3.31
C SER A 56 -6.36 -14.48 4.61
N ASN A 57 -5.31 -14.29 5.42
CA ASN A 57 -5.38 -13.56 6.69
C ASN A 57 -5.31 -12.04 6.49
N PHE A 58 -6.19 -11.49 5.66
CA PHE A 58 -6.35 -10.06 5.38
C PHE A 58 -7.75 -9.82 4.78
N CYS A 59 -8.17 -8.56 4.71
CA CYS A 59 -9.35 -8.15 3.95
C CYS A 59 -9.08 -6.77 3.33
N VAL A 60 -9.01 -6.73 2.00
CA VAL A 60 -8.69 -5.54 1.21
C VAL A 60 -9.59 -5.48 -0.02
N LYS A 61 -9.75 -4.30 -0.65
CA LYS A 61 -10.64 -4.15 -1.81
C LYS A 61 -10.28 -5.08 -2.98
N ASN A 62 -9.00 -5.14 -3.36
CA ASN A 62 -8.54 -5.99 -4.46
C ASN A 62 -7.03 -6.29 -4.35
N ILE A 63 -6.67 -7.53 -4.02
CA ILE A 63 -5.28 -7.98 -3.87
C ILE A 63 -4.46 -7.84 -5.17
N LYS A 64 -5.09 -7.82 -6.34
CA LYS A 64 -4.41 -7.67 -7.64
C LYS A 64 -3.77 -6.28 -7.82
N GLN A 65 -4.11 -5.30 -6.97
CA GLN A 65 -3.50 -3.97 -6.99
C GLN A 65 -2.14 -3.92 -6.27
N ALA A 66 -1.67 -5.03 -5.70
CA ALA A 66 -0.45 -5.08 -4.89
C ALA A 66 0.82 -4.58 -5.63
N GLU A 67 0.98 -4.86 -6.92
CA GLU A 67 2.13 -4.37 -7.70
C GLU A 67 2.11 -2.85 -7.86
N PHE A 68 0.92 -2.26 -8.03
CA PHE A 68 0.78 -0.81 -8.09
C PHE A 68 1.07 -0.20 -6.72
N GLY A 69 0.50 -0.74 -5.64
CA GLY A 69 0.79 -0.28 -4.29
C GLY A 69 2.25 -0.43 -3.89
N ARG A 70 2.95 -1.47 -4.35
CA ARG A 70 4.39 -1.64 -4.11
C ARG A 70 5.18 -0.47 -4.69
N ARG A 71 4.86 -0.02 -5.90
CA ARG A 71 5.50 1.15 -6.52
C ARG A 71 5.25 2.43 -5.72
N GLU A 72 4.04 2.64 -5.23
CA GLU A 72 3.74 3.80 -4.36
C GLU A 72 4.54 3.76 -3.05
N ILE A 73 4.68 2.59 -2.43
CA ILE A 73 5.50 2.40 -1.23
C ILE A 73 6.97 2.72 -1.53
N GLU A 74 7.51 2.21 -2.63
CA GLU A 74 8.91 2.46 -3.04
C GLU A 74 9.19 3.94 -3.29
N ILE A 75 8.22 4.69 -3.82
CA ILE A 75 8.31 6.16 -3.94
C ILE A 75 8.35 6.79 -2.54
N ALA A 76 7.43 6.41 -1.65
CA ALA A 76 7.40 6.93 -0.28
C ALA A 76 8.68 6.63 0.51
N GLU A 77 9.36 5.50 0.27
CA GLU A 77 10.64 5.19 0.90
C GLU A 77 11.73 6.23 0.57
N GLN A 78 11.69 6.83 -0.62
CA GLN A 78 12.66 7.85 -1.04
C GLN A 78 12.50 9.15 -0.23
N ASP A 79 11.26 9.51 0.10
CA ASP A 79 10.95 10.73 0.87
C ASP A 79 11.10 10.51 2.39
N MET A 80 11.03 9.27 2.87
CA MET A 80 11.11 8.91 4.28
C MET A 80 12.53 8.53 4.74
N SER A 81 13.53 9.28 4.29
CA SER A 81 14.96 8.97 4.51
C SER A 81 15.36 8.73 5.97
N ALA A 82 14.75 9.44 6.93
CA ALA A 82 15.00 9.25 8.36
C ALA A 82 14.55 7.86 8.85
N LEU A 83 13.35 7.42 8.44
CA LEU A 83 12.81 6.12 8.81
C LEU A 83 13.57 4.97 8.15
N ILE A 84 13.94 5.13 6.88
CA ILE A 84 14.79 4.16 6.18
C ILE A 84 16.18 4.05 6.83
N SER A 85 16.74 5.18 7.28
CA SER A 85 18.02 5.19 8.02
C SER A 85 17.89 4.46 9.37
N LEU A 86 16.78 4.67 10.10
CA LEU A 86 16.48 3.93 11.33
C LEU A 86 16.37 2.42 11.05
N ARG A 87 15.61 2.03 10.02
CA ARG A 87 15.46 0.62 9.61
C ARG A 87 16.82 -0.01 9.35
N LYS A 88 17.66 0.61 8.52
CA LYS A 88 19.01 0.11 8.18
C LYS A 88 19.91 -0.04 9.41
N ARG A 89 19.86 0.92 10.34
CA ARG A 89 20.68 0.91 11.56
C ARG A 89 20.26 -0.19 12.54
N ALA A 90 18.96 -0.38 12.75
CA ALA A 90 18.45 -1.23 13.84
C ALA A 90 18.01 -2.64 13.39
N GLN A 91 17.88 -2.92 12.09
CA GLN A 91 17.36 -4.21 11.60
C GLN A 91 18.18 -5.44 12.04
N GLY A 92 19.49 -5.30 12.27
CA GLY A 92 20.36 -6.40 12.68
C GLY A 92 20.10 -6.86 14.12
N GLU A 93 19.74 -5.92 15.00
CA GLU A 93 19.49 -6.17 16.42
C GLU A 93 18.08 -6.72 16.68
N LYS A 94 17.16 -6.54 15.72
CA LYS A 94 15.73 -6.89 15.84
C LYS A 94 15.14 -6.43 17.19
N PRO A 95 15.18 -5.13 17.51
CA PRO A 95 14.78 -4.61 18.82
C PRO A 95 13.30 -4.84 19.15
N LEU A 96 12.46 -5.09 18.14
CA LEU A 96 11.04 -5.41 18.31
C LEU A 96 10.75 -6.92 18.25
N ALA A 97 11.77 -7.78 18.36
CA ALA A 97 11.58 -9.22 18.42
C ALA A 97 10.60 -9.59 19.55
N GLY A 98 9.51 -10.27 19.19
CA GLY A 98 8.44 -10.65 20.13
C GLY A 98 7.38 -9.57 20.36
N ALA A 99 7.53 -8.37 19.79
CA ALA A 99 6.45 -7.39 19.73
C ALA A 99 5.34 -7.90 18.81
N LYS A 100 4.10 -7.82 19.28
CA LYS A 100 2.87 -8.15 18.59
C LYS A 100 2.02 -6.88 18.58
N ILE A 101 2.18 -6.10 17.52
CA ILE A 101 1.63 -4.76 17.39
C ILE A 101 0.29 -4.86 16.65
N VAL A 102 -0.75 -4.33 17.27
CA VAL A 102 -1.98 -3.96 16.56
C VAL A 102 -1.93 -2.47 16.27
N GLY A 103 -2.11 -2.12 15.01
CA GLY A 103 -2.10 -0.74 14.54
C GLY A 103 -3.46 -0.31 14.03
N CYS A 104 -3.85 0.93 14.33
CA CYS A 104 -5.03 1.58 13.77
C CYS A 104 -4.65 3.01 13.40
N THR A 105 -4.37 3.23 12.11
CA THR A 105 -3.94 4.52 11.55
C THR A 105 -4.44 4.64 10.12
N HIS A 106 -4.24 5.79 9.47
CA HIS A 106 -4.48 5.88 8.04
C HIS A 106 -3.64 4.85 7.26
N ILE A 107 -4.23 4.17 6.27
CA ILE A 107 -3.50 3.23 5.40
C ILE A 107 -3.05 3.97 4.14
N THR A 108 -1.83 4.49 4.19
CA THR A 108 -1.18 5.20 3.08
C THR A 108 0.19 4.59 2.80
N ALA A 109 0.81 4.98 1.67
CA ALA A 109 2.17 4.56 1.34
C ALA A 109 3.17 4.84 2.48
N GLN A 110 3.05 5.99 3.16
CA GLN A 110 3.91 6.35 4.29
C GLN A 110 3.71 5.41 5.49
N THR A 111 2.46 5.09 5.82
CA THR A 111 2.15 4.10 6.87
C THR A 111 2.67 2.72 6.50
N ALA A 112 2.59 2.32 5.23
CA ALA A 112 3.18 1.05 4.81
C ALA A 112 4.70 1.00 5.03
N VAL A 113 5.43 2.09 4.76
CA VAL A 113 6.87 2.19 5.10
C VAL A 113 7.11 2.06 6.60
N LEU A 114 6.23 2.64 7.44
CA LEU A 114 6.26 2.44 8.90
C LEU A 114 6.05 0.97 9.28
N ILE A 115 4.97 0.33 8.80
CA ILE A 115 4.63 -1.06 9.10
C ILE A 115 5.77 -2.00 8.67
N GLU A 116 6.29 -1.84 7.45
CA GLU A 116 7.40 -2.66 6.96
C GLU A 116 8.68 -2.43 7.77
N THR A 117 8.88 -1.21 8.28
CA THR A 117 9.98 -0.95 9.23
C THR A 117 9.78 -1.72 10.53
N LEU A 118 8.60 -1.66 11.14
CA LEU A 118 8.30 -2.41 12.37
C LEU A 118 8.54 -3.92 12.19
N CYS A 119 8.04 -4.48 11.08
CA CYS A 119 8.28 -5.88 10.71
C CYS A 119 9.78 -6.16 10.51
N ALA A 120 10.51 -5.29 9.80
CA ALA A 120 11.96 -5.42 9.61
C ALA A 120 12.74 -5.33 10.92
N LEU A 121 12.23 -4.63 11.93
CA LEU A 121 12.79 -4.56 13.28
C LEU A 121 12.37 -5.74 14.18
N GLY A 122 11.60 -6.71 13.67
CA GLY A 122 11.26 -7.97 14.35
C GLY A 122 9.84 -8.07 14.92
N ALA A 123 9.00 -7.05 14.71
CA ALA A 123 7.61 -7.09 15.15
C ALA A 123 6.74 -7.99 14.26
N GLN A 124 5.67 -8.51 14.84
CA GLN A 124 4.52 -9.04 14.11
C GLN A 124 3.42 -7.97 14.13
N CYS A 125 2.98 -7.53 12.95
CA CYS A 125 2.03 -6.43 12.81
C CYS A 125 0.70 -6.92 12.24
N ARG A 126 -0.39 -6.34 12.76
CA ARG A 126 -1.75 -6.42 12.19
C ARG A 126 -2.32 -5.01 12.16
N TRP A 127 -3.08 -4.66 11.13
CA TRP A 127 -3.45 -3.26 10.91
C TRP A 127 -4.87 -3.08 10.40
N SER A 128 -5.56 -2.07 10.94
CA SER A 128 -6.82 -1.52 10.44
C SER A 128 -6.67 -0.03 10.12
N ALA A 129 -7.62 0.52 9.36
CA ALA A 129 -7.70 1.96 9.17
C ALA A 129 -8.29 2.65 10.41
N CYS A 130 -7.86 3.87 10.73
CA CYS A 130 -8.53 4.75 11.71
C CYS A 130 -9.64 5.61 11.09
N ASN A 131 -9.79 5.58 9.76
CA ASN A 131 -10.79 6.36 9.05
C ASN A 131 -11.26 5.66 7.78
N ILE A 132 -12.58 5.53 7.63
CA ILE A 132 -13.29 4.80 6.57
C ILE A 132 -12.99 5.26 5.14
N TYR A 133 -12.45 6.46 4.93
CA TYR A 133 -12.15 7.02 3.61
C TYR A 133 -10.66 7.16 3.31
N SER A 134 -9.80 6.93 4.31
CA SER A 134 -8.38 7.25 4.22
C SER A 134 -7.53 6.19 3.53
N THR A 135 -8.04 4.95 3.41
CA THR A 135 -7.29 3.84 2.85
C THR A 135 -6.95 4.04 1.38
N GLN A 136 -5.68 3.90 1.04
CA GLN A 136 -5.18 3.67 -0.31
C GLN A 136 -5.25 2.16 -0.59
N ASN A 137 -6.23 1.74 -1.41
CA ASN A 137 -6.57 0.33 -1.60
C ASN A 137 -5.40 -0.50 -2.16
N GLU A 138 -4.66 0.09 -3.09
CA GLU A 138 -3.47 -0.49 -3.69
C GLU A 138 -2.37 -0.71 -2.65
N VAL A 139 -2.19 0.22 -1.70
CA VAL A 139 -1.20 0.11 -0.62
C VAL A 139 -1.62 -0.98 0.37
N ALA A 140 -2.91 -1.04 0.73
CA ALA A 140 -3.44 -2.13 1.54
C ALA A 140 -3.20 -3.50 0.86
N ALA A 141 -3.42 -3.60 -0.46
CA ALA A 141 -3.12 -4.81 -1.23
C ALA A 141 -1.63 -5.16 -1.20
N ALA A 142 -0.72 -4.18 -1.32
CA ALA A 142 0.71 -4.41 -1.25
C ALA A 142 1.18 -4.92 0.13
N LEU A 143 0.60 -4.42 1.21
CA LEU A 143 0.83 -4.92 2.57
C LEU A 143 0.32 -6.35 2.77
N ALA A 144 -0.89 -6.64 2.28
CA ALA A 144 -1.48 -7.98 2.31
C ALA A 144 -0.62 -9.00 1.52
N GLU A 145 -0.15 -8.60 0.34
CA GLU A 145 0.74 -9.41 -0.50
C GLU A 145 2.10 -9.67 0.18
N ALA A 146 2.65 -8.67 0.87
CA ALA A 146 3.86 -8.84 1.68
C ALA A 146 3.67 -9.84 2.84
N GLY A 147 2.41 -10.07 3.27
CA GLY A 147 2.03 -11.00 4.32
C GLY A 147 1.65 -10.33 5.64
N VAL A 148 1.45 -9.00 5.64
CA VAL A 148 0.89 -8.27 6.78
C VAL A 148 -0.61 -8.54 6.86
N ALA A 149 -1.11 -8.82 8.06
CA ALA A 149 -2.55 -8.98 8.27
C ALA A 149 -3.23 -7.61 8.34
N VAL A 150 -3.63 -7.09 7.18
CA VAL A 150 -4.31 -5.80 7.03
C VAL A 150 -5.79 -6.02 6.73
N PHE A 151 -6.65 -5.30 7.46
CA PHE A 151 -8.10 -5.31 7.30
C PHE A 151 -8.53 -3.87 7.09
N ALA A 152 -8.55 -3.43 5.83
CA ALA A 152 -8.86 -2.06 5.47
C ALA A 152 -9.21 -1.92 3.98
N TRP A 153 -10.17 -1.06 3.67
CA TRP A 153 -10.43 -0.56 2.32
C TRP A 153 -11.05 0.84 2.36
N LYS A 154 -11.02 1.52 1.21
CA LYS A 154 -11.67 2.82 1.06
C LYS A 154 -13.18 2.65 0.95
N GLY A 155 -13.93 3.44 1.72
CA GLY A 155 -15.40 3.41 1.71
C GLY A 155 -15.97 2.30 2.60
N GLU A 156 -15.32 2.02 3.73
CA GLU A 156 -15.90 1.16 4.78
C GLU A 156 -17.22 1.76 5.30
N SER A 157 -18.17 0.89 5.64
CA SER A 157 -19.28 1.26 6.53
C SER A 157 -18.80 1.33 7.99
N GLU A 158 -19.59 1.91 8.90
CA GLU A 158 -19.25 1.90 10.33
C GLU A 158 -19.14 0.48 10.90
N ASP A 159 -20.00 -0.43 10.45
CA ASP A 159 -19.94 -1.85 10.84
C ASP A 159 -18.66 -2.53 10.34
N ASP A 160 -18.22 -2.18 9.13
CA ASP A 160 -16.97 -2.70 8.56
C ASP A 160 -15.75 -2.17 9.32
N PHE A 161 -15.74 -0.89 9.69
CA PHE A 161 -14.68 -0.27 10.45
C PHE A 161 -14.42 -1.01 11.77
N TRP A 162 -15.47 -1.21 12.56
CA TRP A 162 -15.36 -1.94 13.83
C TRP A 162 -15.02 -3.42 13.63
N TRP A 163 -15.52 -4.03 12.55
CA TRP A 163 -15.14 -5.39 12.18
C TRP A 163 -13.65 -5.49 11.85
N CYS A 164 -13.09 -4.53 11.10
CA CYS A 164 -11.67 -4.48 10.76
C CYS A 164 -10.79 -4.37 12.02
N ILE A 165 -11.13 -3.48 12.96
CA ILE A 165 -10.45 -3.38 14.26
C ILE A 165 -10.53 -4.71 15.01
N ASP A 166 -11.72 -5.32 15.08
CA ASP A 166 -11.91 -6.59 15.79
C ASP A 166 -11.05 -7.72 15.21
N ARG A 167 -10.98 -7.83 13.88
CA ARG A 167 -10.13 -8.79 13.18
C ARG A 167 -8.64 -8.58 13.42
N CYS A 168 -8.22 -7.35 13.75
CA CYS A 168 -6.83 -7.08 14.12
C CYS A 168 -6.51 -7.56 15.53
N VAL A 169 -7.45 -7.46 16.48
CA VAL A 169 -7.22 -7.80 17.89
C VAL A 169 -7.43 -9.29 18.17
N ASN A 170 -8.46 -9.89 17.58
CA ASN A 170 -8.97 -11.21 17.96
C ASN A 170 -8.54 -12.30 16.96
N MET A 171 -7.41 -12.96 17.25
CA MET A 171 -7.00 -14.16 16.52
C MET A 171 -6.52 -15.25 17.49
N ASP A 172 -6.97 -16.48 17.26
CA ASP A 172 -6.52 -17.63 18.02
C ASP A 172 -5.00 -17.79 18.00
N GLY A 173 -4.40 -17.93 19.19
CA GLY A 173 -2.96 -18.07 19.37
C GLY A 173 -2.14 -16.79 19.15
N TRP A 174 -2.76 -15.68 18.73
CA TRP A 174 -2.09 -14.40 18.56
C TRP A 174 -2.70 -13.34 19.49
N GLN A 175 -1.86 -12.76 20.35
CA GLN A 175 -2.30 -11.84 21.39
C GLN A 175 -1.42 -10.60 21.31
N ALA A 176 -2.03 -9.45 21.06
CA ALA A 176 -1.34 -8.18 21.02
C ALA A 176 -0.64 -7.90 22.36
N ASN A 177 0.53 -7.27 22.29
CA ASN A 177 1.24 -6.77 23.47
C ASN A 177 1.67 -5.30 23.33
N MET A 178 1.35 -4.66 22.20
CA MET A 178 1.59 -3.24 21.92
C MET A 178 0.44 -2.71 21.05
N ILE A 179 0.07 -1.45 21.26
CA ILE A 179 -0.89 -0.72 20.44
C ILE A 179 -0.19 0.48 19.80
N LEU A 180 -0.44 0.72 18.51
CA LEU A 180 -0.13 1.97 17.84
C LEU A 180 -1.45 2.51 17.27
N ASP A 181 -1.88 3.67 17.73
CA ASP A 181 -3.22 4.18 17.51
C ASP A 181 -3.19 5.65 17.07
N ASP A 182 -4.24 6.04 16.38
CA ASP A 182 -4.48 7.37 15.83
C ASP A 182 -5.99 7.62 15.95
N GLY A 183 -6.37 8.32 17.01
CA GLY A 183 -7.76 8.66 17.36
C GLY A 183 -8.36 7.86 18.52
N GLY A 184 -7.63 6.87 19.06
CA GLY A 184 -8.01 6.14 20.28
C GLY A 184 -9.07 5.04 20.12
N ASP A 185 -9.63 4.82 18.93
CA ASP A 185 -10.70 3.83 18.70
C ASP A 185 -10.23 2.39 18.96
N LEU A 186 -9.03 2.02 18.50
CA LEU A 186 -8.47 0.69 18.74
C LEU A 186 -8.19 0.49 20.23
N THR A 187 -7.61 1.50 20.88
CA THR A 187 -7.35 1.51 22.33
C THR A 187 -8.64 1.31 23.10
N HIS A 188 -9.68 2.08 22.76
CA HIS A 188 -10.99 1.97 23.38
C HIS A 188 -11.63 0.59 23.15
N TRP A 189 -11.55 0.06 21.94
CA TRP A 189 -12.08 -1.26 21.59
C TRP A 189 -11.42 -2.37 22.40
N VAL A 190 -10.09 -2.39 22.45
CA VAL A 190 -9.32 -3.37 23.24
C VAL A 190 -9.66 -3.24 24.73
N TYR A 191 -9.73 -2.01 25.25
CA TYR A 191 -10.08 -1.76 26.66
C TYR A 191 -11.47 -2.29 27.02
N LYS A 192 -12.48 -2.04 26.17
CA LYS A 192 -13.87 -2.41 26.44
C LYS A 192 -14.19 -3.87 26.16
N LYS A 193 -13.79 -4.39 25.01
CA LYS A 193 -14.17 -5.73 24.55
C LYS A 193 -13.17 -6.81 24.92
N TYR A 194 -11.90 -6.45 25.10
CA TYR A 194 -10.81 -7.38 25.33
C TYR A 194 -10.01 -7.04 26.61
N PRO A 195 -10.64 -6.92 27.79
CA PRO A 195 -9.96 -6.45 29.01
C PRO A 195 -8.79 -7.36 29.44
N ASN A 196 -8.84 -8.65 29.11
CA ASN A 196 -7.74 -9.59 29.37
C ASN A 196 -6.54 -9.39 28.43
N VAL A 197 -6.78 -8.91 27.21
CA VAL A 197 -5.73 -8.52 26.26
C VAL A 197 -5.16 -7.18 26.69
N PHE A 198 -6.02 -6.21 27.02
CA PHE A 198 -5.62 -4.88 27.48
C PHE A 198 -4.63 -4.94 28.66
N LYS A 199 -4.88 -5.80 29.65
CA LYS A 199 -3.97 -6.04 30.79
C LYS A 199 -2.57 -6.53 30.41
N LYS A 200 -2.40 -7.09 29.21
CA LYS A 200 -1.13 -7.62 28.70
C LYS A 200 -0.43 -6.66 27.73
N ILE A 201 -1.08 -5.55 27.36
CA ILE A 201 -0.47 -4.50 26.57
C ILE A 201 0.64 -3.84 27.39
N ARG A 202 1.85 -3.79 26.83
CA ARG A 202 3.04 -3.22 27.45
C ARG A 202 3.15 -1.72 27.21
N GLY A 203 2.57 -1.23 26.12
CA GLY A 203 2.60 0.18 25.74
C GLY A 203 1.59 0.49 24.65
N ILE A 204 1.11 1.73 24.70
CA ILE A 204 0.24 2.36 23.70
C ILE A 204 1.01 3.57 23.19
N VAL A 205 1.13 3.70 21.87
CA VAL A 205 1.68 4.88 21.21
C VAL A 205 0.53 5.53 20.44
N GLU A 206 0.14 6.73 20.85
CA GLU A 206 -0.95 7.51 20.27
C GLU A 206 -0.37 8.64 19.42
N GLU A 207 -0.91 8.85 18.22
CA GLU A 207 -0.49 9.89 17.29
C GLU A 207 -1.24 11.21 17.49
N SER A 208 -2.53 11.12 17.84
CA SER A 208 -3.46 12.25 17.81
C SER A 208 -3.55 13.00 19.14
N VAL A 209 -4.17 14.19 19.10
CA VAL A 209 -4.43 15.03 20.30
C VAL A 209 -5.74 14.67 20.99
N THR A 210 -6.69 14.08 20.25
CA THR A 210 -8.13 14.01 20.52
C THR A 210 -8.56 13.27 21.78
#